data_AF-X0ZKJ5-F1
#
_entry.id   AF-X0ZKJ5-F1
#
_cell.length_a   1.000
_cell.length_b   1.000
_cell.length_c   1.000
_cell.angle_alpha   90.00
_cell.angle_beta   90.00
_cell.angle_gamma   90.00
#
_symmetry.space_group_name_H-M   'P 1'
#
loop_
_entity.id
_entity.type
_entity.pdbx_description
1 polymer ?
#
loop_
_entity_poly.entity_id
_entity_poly.type
_entity_poly.pdbx_seq_one_letter_code
_entity_poly.pdbx_strand_id
1 'polypeptide(L)'
;MKVPRFKNLKEEREFWDTHNSTDYLDDFEVAKDVVFVRPKKEVISLRLDPKIVKKLKELADKEGLPPTTYARMLIVKGIRERAA
;
A
#
# COMPACT_ATOMS: atom_id res chain seq x y z
N MET A 1 -5.48 5.72 -33.35
CA MET A 1 -4.86 4.75 -32.43
C MET A 1 -3.39 5.11 -32.27
N LYS A 2 -3.08 5.92 -31.26
CA LYS A 2 -1.69 6.30 -30.89
C LYS A 2 -1.18 5.55 -29.65
N VAL A 3 -1.97 4.63 -29.08
CA VAL A 3 -1.48 3.73 -28.03
C VAL A 3 -0.40 2.81 -28.65
N PRO A 4 0.86 2.88 -28.16
CA PRO A 4 1.96 2.10 -28.71
C PRO A 4 1.73 0.60 -28.49
N ARG A 5 2.03 -0.20 -29.52
CA ARG A 5 2.00 -1.67 -29.42
C ARG A 5 3.42 -2.16 -29.23
N PHE A 6 3.67 -2.88 -28.13
CA PHE A 6 4.98 -3.44 -27.80
C PHE A 6 5.03 -4.91 -28.15
N LYS A 7 6.21 -5.39 -28.56
CA LYS A 7 6.45 -6.81 -28.86
C LYS A 7 6.71 -7.61 -27.59
N ASN A 8 7.22 -6.97 -26.54
CA ASN A 8 7.54 -7.59 -25.26
C ASN A 8 7.55 -6.58 -24.09
N LEU A 9 7.53 -7.09 -22.86
CA LEU A 9 7.49 -6.29 -21.63
C LEU A 9 8.75 -5.46 -21.35
N LYS A 10 9.88 -5.77 -22.02
CA LYS A 10 11.12 -4.99 -21.84
C LYS A 10 11.04 -3.70 -22.64
N GLU A 11 10.60 -3.80 -23.89
CA GLU A 11 10.36 -2.66 -24.79
C GLU A 11 9.32 -1.69 -24.20
N GLU A 12 8.24 -2.22 -23.64
CA GLU A 12 7.21 -1.40 -22.98
C GLU A 12 7.77 -0.60 -21.80
N ARG A 13 8.61 -1.22 -20.96
CA ARG A 13 9.24 -0.53 -19.83
C ARG A 13 10.17 0.58 -20.28
N GLU A 14 11.08 0.29 -21.21
CA GLU A 14 12.02 1.30 -21.73
C GLU A 14 11.28 2.48 -22.37
N PHE A 15 10.14 2.23 -23.01
CA PHE A 15 9.30 3.27 -23.57
C PHE A 15 8.68 4.16 -22.48
N TRP A 16 8.03 3.58 -21.47
CA TRP A 16 7.38 4.35 -20.40
C TRP A 16 8.36 5.01 -19.42
N ASP A 17 9.61 4.51 -19.33
CA ASP A 17 10.68 5.18 -18.58
C ASP A 17 11.16 6.48 -19.26
N THR A 18 10.95 6.60 -20.58
CA THR A 18 11.46 7.70 -21.40
C THR A 18 10.37 8.65 -21.91
N HIS A 19 9.10 8.26 -21.86
CA HIS A 19 7.96 9.03 -22.37
C HIS A 19 6.97 9.36 -21.28
N ASN A 20 6.38 10.55 -21.36
CA ASN A 20 5.34 10.96 -20.43
C ASN A 20 3.98 10.35 -20.83
N SER A 21 3.32 9.69 -19.89
CA SER A 21 1.99 9.10 -20.12
C SER A 21 0.91 10.14 -20.40
N THR A 22 1.12 11.40 -20.01
CA THR A 22 0.15 12.48 -20.29
C THR A 22 0.04 12.84 -21.77
N ASP A 23 1.03 12.50 -22.59
CA ASP A 23 1.05 12.81 -24.02
C ASP A 23 0.07 11.93 -24.83
N TYR A 24 -0.54 10.94 -24.17
CA TYR A 24 -1.45 9.95 -24.75
C TYR A 24 -2.86 10.01 -24.14
N LEU A 25 -3.20 11.05 -23.36
CA LEU A 25 -4.49 11.17 -22.67
C LEU A 25 -5.70 11.10 -23.62
N ASP A 26 -5.59 11.69 -24.81
CA ASP A 26 -6.65 11.70 -25.83
C ASP A 26 -6.94 10.30 -26.41
N ASP A 27 -6.00 9.36 -26.24
CA ASP A 27 -6.13 7.97 -26.68
C ASP A 27 -6.54 7.02 -25.55
N PHE A 28 -6.64 7.49 -24.31
CA PHE A 28 -7.14 6.70 -23.20
C PHE A 28 -8.66 6.69 -23.16
N GLU A 29 -9.23 5.53 -22.85
CA GLU A 29 -10.64 5.42 -22.55
C GLU A 29 -10.88 5.74 -21.07
N VAL A 30 -11.89 6.57 -20.80
CA VAL A 30 -12.33 6.81 -19.43
C VAL A 30 -12.82 5.50 -18.85
N ALA A 31 -12.16 5.02 -17.81
CA ALA A 31 -12.57 3.80 -17.13
C ALA A 31 -13.91 4.04 -16.42
N LYS A 32 -14.99 3.47 -16.96
CA LYS A 32 -16.38 3.75 -16.55
C LYS A 32 -16.78 3.07 -15.23
N ASP A 33 -16.08 2.00 -14.84
CA ASP A 33 -16.43 1.14 -13.70
C ASP A 33 -15.26 0.92 -12.71
N VAL A 34 -14.48 1.97 -12.41
CA VAL A 34 -13.39 1.83 -11.44
C VAL A 34 -13.92 1.92 -10.02
N VAL A 35 -14.07 0.76 -9.37
CA VAL A 35 -14.39 0.69 -7.94
C VAL A 35 -13.09 0.56 -7.14
N PHE A 36 -12.63 1.67 -6.57
CA PHE A 36 -11.53 1.65 -5.60
C PHE A 36 -12.03 1.14 -4.24
N VAL A 37 -12.21 -0.18 -4.11
CA VAL A 37 -12.51 -0.78 -2.81
C VAL A 37 -11.24 -0.92 -1.98
N ARG A 38 -11.29 -0.43 -0.73
CA ARG A 38 -10.28 -0.82 0.24
C ARG A 38 -10.46 -2.31 0.54
N PRO A 39 -9.37 -3.11 0.58
CA PRO A 39 -9.48 -4.51 0.95
C PRO A 39 -10.11 -4.61 2.34
N LYS A 40 -11.04 -5.56 2.49
CA LYS A 40 -11.65 -5.84 3.80
C LYS A 40 -10.54 -6.27 4.76
N LYS A 41 -10.53 -5.68 5.95
CA LYS A 41 -9.60 -6.03 7.02
C LYS A 41 -10.33 -6.90 8.03
N GLU A 42 -9.66 -7.95 8.50
CA GLU A 42 -10.15 -8.77 9.61
C GLU A 42 -9.81 -8.11 10.95
N VAL A 43 -10.72 -8.27 11.92
CA VAL A 43 -10.55 -7.75 13.27
C VAL A 43 -10.07 -8.87 14.18
N ILE A 44 -8.92 -8.66 14.82
CA ILE A 44 -8.40 -9.55 15.85
C ILE A 44 -8.57 -8.85 17.20
N SER A 45 -9.29 -9.49 18.13
CA SER A 45 -9.38 -9.03 19.52
C SER A 45 -8.24 -9.64 20.32
N LEU A 46 -7.36 -8.79 20.85
CA LEU A 46 -6.16 -9.21 21.60
C LEU A 46 -6.21 -8.68 23.03
N ARG A 47 -6.06 -9.59 24.00
CA ARG A 47 -5.85 -9.21 25.41
C ARG A 47 -4.36 -9.07 25.68
N LEU A 48 -3.98 -7.95 26.28
CA LEU A 48 -2.59 -7.61 26.61
C LEU A 48 -2.51 -7.21 28.08
N ASP A 49 -1.34 -7.43 28.68
CA ASP A 49 -1.05 -6.93 30.03
C ASP A 49 -1.16 -5.39 30.08
N PRO A 50 -1.77 -4.79 31.13
CA PRO A 50 -1.94 -3.35 31.24
C PRO A 50 -0.63 -2.54 31.11
N LYS A 51 0.50 -3.08 31.58
CA LYS A 51 1.81 -2.42 31.46
C LYS A 51 2.26 -2.35 30.01
N ILE A 52 1.99 -3.40 29.23
CA ILE A 52 2.29 -3.43 27.80
C ILE A 52 1.41 -2.45 27.03
N VAL A 53 0.11 -2.38 27.35
CA VAL A 53 -0.80 -1.40 26.73
C VAL A 53 -0.33 0.03 27.01
N LYS A 54 0.07 0.33 28.25
CA LYS A 54 0.62 1.64 28.61
C LYS A 54 1.87 1.95 27.80
N LYS A 55 2.83 1.02 27.74
CA LYS A 55 4.08 1.21 27.01
C LYS A 55 3.85 1.41 25.51
N LEU A 56 2.90 0.67 24.94
CA LEU A 56 2.52 0.77 23.54
C LEU A 56 1.97 2.17 23.21
N LYS A 57 1.12 2.73 24.08
CA LYS A 57 0.60 4.11 23.92
C LYS A 57 1.72 5.15 23.98
N GLU A 58 2.61 5.04 24.98
CA GLU A 58 3.75 5.96 25.11
C GLU A 58 4.66 5.95 23.87
N LEU A 59 4.90 4.78 23.28
CA LEU A 59 5.70 4.67 22.06
C LEU A 59 4.94 5.18 20.83
N ALA A 60 3.66 4.90 20.73
CA ALA A 60 2.83 5.39 19.64
C ALA A 60 2.79 6.92 19.61
N ASP A 61 2.64 7.57 20.77
CA ASP A 61 2.65 9.03 20.89
C ASP A 61 3.99 9.64 20.46
N LYS A 62 5.12 9.01 20.80
CA LYS A 62 6.46 9.46 20.36
C LYS A 62 6.65 9.40 18.85
N GLU A 63 6.03 8.41 18.21
CA GLU A 63 6.07 8.23 16.75
C GLU A 63 4.96 9.04 16.04
N GLY A 64 4.12 9.77 16.77
CA GLY A 64 2.99 10.52 16.21
C GLY A 64 1.90 9.62 15.61
N LEU A 65 1.77 8.38 16.09
CA LEU A 65 0.86 7.38 15.57
C LEU A 65 -0.26 7.06 16.57
N PRO A 66 -1.49 6.79 16.09
CA PRO A 66 -2.53 6.21 16.93
C PRO A 66 -2.09 4.84 17.51
N PRO A 67 -2.43 4.51 18.77
CA PRO A 67 -1.99 3.25 19.40
C PRO A 67 -2.34 2.00 18.58
N THR A 68 -3.52 1.94 17.97
CA THR A 68 -3.94 0.80 17.14
C THR A 68 -3.17 0.70 15.82
N THR A 69 -2.77 1.83 15.24
CA THR A 69 -1.92 1.89 14.05
C THR A 69 -0.51 1.42 14.38
N TYR A 70 0.05 1.90 15.50
CA TYR A 70 1.37 1.49 15.97
C TYR A 70 1.41 -0.02 16.31
N ALA A 71 0.38 -0.53 16.99
CA ALA A 71 0.22 -1.96 17.26
C ALA A 71 0.22 -2.78 15.96
N ARG A 72 -0.58 -2.35 14.96
CA ARG A 72 -0.63 -3.02 13.64
C ARG A 72 0.74 -3.04 12.97
N MET A 73 1.46 -1.91 12.99
CA MET A 73 2.80 -1.80 12.41
C MET A 73 3.76 -2.82 13.04
N LEU A 74 3.79 -2.91 14.37
CA LEU A 74 4.64 -3.87 15.09
C LEU A 74 4.29 -5.32 14.76
N ILE A 75 3.00 -5.66 14.68
CA ILE A 75 2.55 -7.01 14.32
C ILE A 75 3.01 -7.37 12.90
N VAL A 76 2.81 -6.47 11.93
CA VAL A 76 3.24 -6.70 10.54
C VAL A 76 4.75 -6.84 10.45
N LYS A 77 5.51 -5.99 11.16
CA LYS A 77 6.97 -6.06 11.21
C LYS A 77 7.43 -7.41 11.75
N GLY A 78 6.91 -7.84 12.90
CA GLY A 78 7.30 -9.12 13.51
C GLY A 78 6.94 -10.35 12.69
N ILE A 79 5.85 -10.30 11.89
CA ILE A 79 5.52 -11.37 10.94
C ILE A 79 6.54 -11.40 9.79
N ARG A 80 6.85 -10.24 9.19
CA ARG A 80 7.81 -10.16 8.07
C ARG A 80 9.20 -10.63 8.45
N GLU A 81 9.67 -10.27 9.64
CA GLU A 81 10.99 -10.66 10.13
C GLU A 81 11.12 -12.17 10.40
N ARG A 82 10.02 -12.88 10.64
CA ARG A 82 10.02 -14.34 10.89
C ARG A 82 9.64 -15.19 9.68
N ALA A 83 9.01 -14.57 8.68
CA ALA A 83 8.63 -15.22 7.44
C ALA A 83 9.73 -15.15 6.37
N ALA A 84 10.80 -14.38 6.63
CA ALA A 84 12.04 -14.36 5.87
C ALA A 84 13.02 -15.39 6.43
#